data_AF-A0A3D3YW06-F1
#
_entry.id   AF-A0A3D3YW06-F1
#
_cell.length_a   1.000
_cell.length_b   1.000
_cell.length_c   1.000
_cell.angle_alpha   90.00
_cell.angle_beta   90.00
_cell.angle_gamma   90.00
#
_symmetry.space_group_name_H-M   'P 1'
#
loop_
_entity.id
_entity.type
_entity.pdbx_description
1 polymer ?
#
loop_
_entity_poly.entity_id
_entity_poly.type
_entity_poly.pdbx_seq_one_letter_code
_entity_poly.pdbx_strand_id
1 'polypeptide(L)'
;MIAGVDARIVQTLNGWFAGSSLRADLARTLAIAPLLAIVCLLAFAWGSRRSASPDRRSYLVVGVLGALAALLLNVGLGHFYFRPRPFLELNVRALLPKPADSSLFSDHAAIAASLTAGLVLAHRRFGVAAVGSLVLVGVGRVGVAVQYPTDVLVGAAAGVLGFVAFLPARGVIARLIEAGLTGKVSQAPANPPGLVERHRRVFGALALITVAAAGYGARALEDHGRVAEANRLESFYRRPSPAQPPLEYALTPVATIAGGHFRSTHATVVGDVTQVTRELDGDIHLRVEGPGAFIVAEIMPELPLSPPHIGQRITAWGIVRHDGLHNWWELHPLVGWRPGTVVSFQPPL
;
A
#
# COMPACT_ATOMS: atom_id res chain seq x y z
N MET A 1 3.06 -22.19 -4.37
CA MET A 1 2.07 -22.49 -5.43
C MET A 1 1.14 -21.32 -5.71
N ILE A 2 0.49 -20.72 -4.69
CA ILE A 2 -0.43 -19.56 -4.83
C ILE A 2 0.27 -18.32 -5.43
N ALA A 3 1.48 -17.97 -4.96
CA ALA A 3 2.24 -16.82 -5.49
C ALA A 3 2.52 -16.91 -7.01
N GLY A 4 2.75 -18.11 -7.54
CA GLY A 4 2.97 -18.32 -8.98
C GLY A 4 1.70 -18.17 -9.82
N VAL A 5 0.53 -18.51 -9.26
CA VAL A 5 -0.77 -18.33 -9.91
C VAL A 5 -1.14 -16.86 -9.95
N ASP A 6 -0.96 -16.15 -8.83
CA ASP A 6 -1.18 -14.70 -8.72
C ASP A 6 -0.37 -13.94 -9.76
N ALA A 7 0.94 -14.20 -9.82
CA ALA A 7 1.84 -13.54 -10.77
C ALA A 7 1.43 -13.81 -12.23
N ARG A 8 1.08 -15.07 -12.57
CA ARG A 8 0.64 -15.43 -13.92
C ARG A 8 -0.64 -14.71 -14.32
N ILE A 9 -1.64 -14.66 -13.43
CA ILE A 9 -2.90 -13.95 -13.70
C ILE A 9 -2.64 -12.46 -13.95
N VAL A 10 -1.82 -11.82 -13.11
CA VAL A 10 -1.48 -10.39 -13.29
C VAL A 10 -0.78 -10.18 -14.63
N GLN A 11 0.25 -10.97 -14.94
CA GLN A 11 1.02 -10.85 -16.19
C GLN A 11 0.14 -11.05 -17.43
N THR A 12 -0.72 -12.09 -17.43
CA THR A 12 -1.63 -12.35 -18.55
C THR A 12 -2.65 -11.23 -18.72
N LEU A 13 -3.32 -10.82 -17.62
CA LEU A 13 -4.38 -9.83 -17.67
C LEU A 13 -3.83 -8.43 -18.02
N ASN A 14 -2.74 -8.02 -17.36
CA ASN A 14 -2.07 -6.76 -17.66
C ASN A 14 -1.49 -6.74 -19.07
N GLY A 15 -0.86 -7.83 -19.54
CA GLY A 15 -0.36 -7.93 -20.90
C GLY A 15 -1.44 -7.71 -21.96
N TRP A 16 -2.64 -8.26 -21.74
CA TRP A 16 -3.79 -8.03 -22.62
C TRP A 16 -4.27 -6.57 -22.58
N PHE A 17 -4.43 -6.00 -21.38
CA PHE A 17 -4.89 -4.62 -21.20
C PHE A 17 -3.89 -3.58 -21.71
N ALA A 18 -2.61 -3.78 -21.47
CA ALA A 18 -1.53 -2.88 -21.90
C ALA A 18 -1.24 -2.95 -23.41
N GLY A 19 -1.81 -3.94 -24.12
CA GLY A 19 -1.57 -4.16 -25.56
C GLY A 19 -2.14 -3.09 -26.49
N SER A 20 -3.04 -2.22 -26.03
CA SER A 20 -3.50 -1.05 -26.80
C SER A 20 -4.00 0.08 -25.88
N SER A 21 -4.05 1.32 -26.41
CA SER A 21 -4.56 2.48 -25.65
C SER A 21 -6.01 2.28 -25.19
N LEU A 22 -6.89 1.83 -26.09
CA LEU A 22 -8.30 1.55 -25.80
C LEU A 22 -8.46 0.53 -24.66
N ARG A 23 -7.68 -0.54 -24.68
CA ARG A 23 -7.73 -1.57 -23.62
C ARG A 23 -7.16 -1.04 -22.31
N ALA A 24 -6.12 -0.22 -22.36
CA ALA A 24 -5.57 0.40 -21.16
C ALA A 24 -6.57 1.37 -20.51
N ASP A 25 -7.30 2.16 -21.31
CA ASP A 25 -8.38 3.04 -20.83
C ASP A 25 -9.55 2.25 -20.26
N LEU A 26 -9.91 1.12 -20.88
CA LEU A 26 -10.88 0.19 -20.32
C LEU A 26 -10.42 -0.32 -18.95
N ALA A 27 -9.17 -0.74 -18.80
CA ALA A 27 -8.63 -1.22 -17.52
C ALA A 27 -8.73 -0.15 -16.42
N ARG A 28 -8.34 1.09 -16.72
CA ARG A 28 -8.45 2.24 -15.80
C ARG A 28 -9.89 2.50 -15.41
N THR A 29 -10.80 2.45 -16.39
CA THR A 29 -12.22 2.64 -16.17
C THR A 29 -12.77 1.57 -15.24
N LEU A 30 -12.48 0.29 -15.50
CA LEU A 30 -12.91 -0.83 -14.67
C LEU A 30 -12.34 -0.76 -13.25
N ALA A 31 -11.13 -0.20 -13.08
CA ALA A 31 -10.49 -0.07 -11.77
C ALA A 31 -11.15 0.99 -10.87
N ILE A 32 -11.93 1.94 -11.42
CA ILE A 32 -12.44 3.12 -10.70
C ILE A 32 -13.97 3.25 -10.83
N ALA A 33 -14.49 3.32 -12.07
CA ALA A 33 -15.88 3.66 -12.35
C ALA A 33 -16.92 2.70 -11.72
N PRO A 34 -16.69 1.37 -11.65
CA PRO A 34 -17.64 0.48 -11.00
C PRO A 34 -17.78 0.72 -9.49
N LEU A 35 -16.73 1.18 -8.80
CA LEU A 35 -16.84 1.58 -7.38
C LEU A 35 -17.73 2.81 -7.23
N LEU A 36 -17.56 3.82 -8.09
CA LEU A 36 -18.45 4.97 -8.14
C LEU A 36 -19.90 4.55 -8.46
N ALA A 37 -20.09 3.58 -9.35
CA ALA A 37 -21.41 3.03 -9.63
C ALA A 37 -22.05 2.40 -8.39
N ILE A 38 -21.28 1.67 -7.56
CA ILE A 38 -21.79 1.12 -6.27
C ILE A 38 -22.22 2.25 -5.33
N VAL A 39 -21.44 3.33 -5.22
CA VAL A 39 -21.79 4.50 -4.42
C VAL A 39 -23.09 5.17 -4.93
N CYS A 40 -23.22 5.35 -6.24
CA CYS A 40 -24.44 5.87 -6.87
C CYS A 40 -25.64 4.95 -6.61
N LEU A 41 -25.48 3.63 -6.75
CA LEU A 41 -26.52 2.65 -6.45
C LEU A 41 -26.96 2.72 -4.98
N LEU A 42 -26.03 2.96 -4.05
CA LEU A 42 -26.33 3.17 -2.64
C LEU A 42 -27.15 4.45 -2.41
N ALA A 43 -26.79 5.55 -3.06
CA ALA A 43 -27.56 6.80 -3.01
C ALA A 43 -28.97 6.63 -3.62
N PHE A 44 -29.09 5.97 -4.77
CA PHE A 44 -30.40 5.66 -5.36
C PHE A 44 -31.21 4.68 -4.50
N ALA A 45 -30.57 3.71 -3.85
CA ALA A 45 -31.23 2.84 -2.88
C ALA A 45 -31.78 3.66 -1.72
N TRP A 46 -31.05 4.66 -1.22
CA TRP A 46 -31.51 5.51 -0.13
C TRP A 46 -32.82 6.25 -0.47
N GLY A 47 -32.90 6.80 -1.69
CA GLY A 47 -34.08 7.52 -2.18
C GLY A 47 -35.23 6.64 -2.69
N SER A 48 -34.99 5.36 -2.95
CA SER A 48 -35.99 4.44 -3.51
C SER A 48 -37.09 4.07 -2.50
N ARG A 49 -38.34 4.06 -2.95
CA ARG A 49 -39.50 3.59 -2.15
C ARG A 49 -39.32 2.14 -1.67
N ARG A 50 -38.60 1.29 -2.42
CA ARG A 50 -38.36 -0.12 -2.05
C ARG A 50 -37.47 -0.31 -0.83
N SER A 51 -36.70 0.71 -0.47
CA SER A 51 -35.78 0.73 0.67
C SER A 51 -36.12 1.87 1.63
N ALA A 52 -37.33 2.42 1.55
CA ALA A 52 -37.76 3.53 2.38
C ALA A 52 -37.94 3.16 3.87
N SER A 53 -38.10 1.88 4.20
CA SER A 53 -38.22 1.48 5.60
C SER A 53 -36.91 1.74 6.36
N PRO A 54 -36.96 2.25 7.61
CA PRO A 54 -35.77 2.49 8.41
C PRO A 54 -34.90 1.23 8.59
N ASP A 55 -35.52 0.06 8.72
CA ASP A 55 -34.82 -1.23 8.76
C ASP A 55 -33.99 -1.49 7.49
N ARG A 56 -34.54 -1.24 6.30
CA ARG A 56 -33.79 -1.43 5.04
C ARG A 56 -32.68 -0.42 4.86
N ARG A 57 -32.92 0.84 5.23
CA ARG A 57 -31.90 1.90 5.21
C ARG A 57 -30.75 1.61 6.18
N SER A 58 -31.03 0.93 7.30
CA SER A 58 -29.99 0.55 8.25
C SER A 58 -28.91 -0.34 7.63
N TYR A 59 -29.24 -1.25 6.70
CA TYR A 59 -28.24 -2.06 6.00
C TYR A 59 -27.30 -1.23 5.13
N LEU A 60 -27.79 -0.13 4.53
CA LEU A 60 -26.95 0.77 3.74
C LEU A 60 -25.93 1.49 4.63
N VAL A 61 -26.37 1.97 5.80
CA VAL A 61 -25.50 2.62 6.79
C VAL A 61 -24.50 1.63 7.37
N VAL A 62 -24.92 0.42 7.73
CA VAL A 62 -24.01 -0.66 8.18
C VAL A 62 -22.98 -0.98 7.10
N GLY A 63 -23.36 -0.97 5.82
CA GLY A 63 -22.43 -1.08 4.68
C GLY A 63 -21.36 -0.01 4.68
N VAL A 64 -21.74 1.25 4.90
CA VAL A 64 -20.79 2.37 4.99
C VAL A 64 -19.88 2.23 6.21
N LEU A 65 -20.42 1.93 7.39
CA LEU A 65 -19.63 1.73 8.61
C LEU A 65 -18.63 0.56 8.47
N GLY A 66 -19.07 -0.55 7.88
CA GLY A 66 -18.21 -1.69 7.57
C GLY A 66 -17.08 -1.35 6.59
N ALA A 67 -17.34 -0.49 5.59
CA ALA A 67 -16.33 -0.03 4.65
C ALA A 67 -15.28 0.84 5.35
N LEU A 68 -15.71 1.77 6.21
CA LEU A 68 -14.82 2.61 7.02
C LEU A 68 -13.95 1.76 7.96
N ALA A 69 -14.54 0.77 8.62
CA ALA A 69 -13.80 -0.12 9.50
C ALA A 69 -12.77 -0.98 8.74
N ALA A 70 -13.12 -1.48 7.55
CA ALA A 70 -12.19 -2.21 6.71
C ALA A 70 -11.04 -1.31 6.22
N LEU A 71 -11.29 -0.04 5.92
CA LEU A 71 -10.23 0.92 5.59
C LEU A 71 -9.31 1.20 6.78
N LEU A 72 -9.86 1.40 7.97
CA LEU A 72 -9.05 1.57 9.18
C LEU A 72 -8.18 0.35 9.46
N LEU A 73 -8.72 -0.86 9.27
CA LEU A 73 -7.96 -2.10 9.38
C LEU A 73 -6.86 -2.17 8.32
N ASN A 74 -7.12 -1.74 7.08
CA ASN A 74 -6.13 -1.71 6.01
C ASN A 74 -4.96 -0.78 6.34
N VAL A 75 -5.26 0.45 6.76
CA VAL A 75 -4.25 1.43 7.20
C VAL A 75 -3.45 0.88 8.38
N GLY A 76 -4.13 0.36 9.40
CA GLY A 76 -3.48 -0.25 10.55
C GLY A 76 -2.56 -1.41 10.17
N LEU A 77 -3.03 -2.33 9.32
CA LEU A 77 -2.25 -3.47 8.84
C LEU A 77 -1.04 -3.02 8.02
N GLY A 78 -1.17 -1.96 7.21
CA GLY A 78 -0.09 -1.41 6.40
C GLY A 78 1.11 -0.94 7.22
N HIS A 79 0.93 -0.59 8.49
CA HIS A 79 2.03 -0.26 9.41
C HIS A 79 2.79 -1.50 9.90
N PHE A 80 2.20 -2.69 9.83
CA PHE A 80 2.81 -3.93 10.32
C PHE A 80 3.25 -4.87 9.19
N TYR A 81 2.63 -4.76 8.01
CA TYR A 81 2.91 -5.62 6.87
C TYR A 81 2.89 -4.85 5.56
N PHE A 82 4.00 -4.92 4.83
CA PHE A 82 4.12 -4.38 3.49
C PHE A 82 4.27 -5.50 2.47
N ARG A 83 3.20 -5.78 1.73
CA ARG A 83 3.27 -6.53 0.47
C ARG A 83 3.59 -5.58 -0.69
N PRO A 84 4.66 -5.80 -1.46
CA PRO A 84 4.94 -5.02 -2.67
C PRO A 84 3.80 -5.13 -3.69
N ARG A 85 3.63 -4.11 -4.53
CA ARG A 85 2.64 -4.10 -5.60
C ARG A 85 3.16 -4.86 -6.84
N PRO A 86 2.29 -5.46 -7.67
CA PRO A 86 2.75 -6.27 -8.80
C PRO A 86 3.67 -5.54 -9.78
N PHE A 87 3.48 -4.24 -10.00
CA PHE A 87 4.36 -3.44 -10.87
C PHE A 87 5.79 -3.22 -10.33
N LEU A 88 6.05 -3.54 -9.05
CA LEU A 88 7.38 -3.48 -8.45
C LEU A 88 8.14 -4.79 -8.63
N GLU A 89 7.45 -5.94 -8.60
CA GLU A 89 8.08 -7.26 -8.62
C GLU A 89 7.97 -8.00 -9.96
N LEU A 90 6.96 -7.67 -10.78
CA LEU A 90 6.68 -8.35 -12.04
C LEU A 90 7.02 -7.44 -13.22
N ASN A 91 7.39 -8.05 -14.35
CA ASN A 91 7.55 -7.35 -15.63
C ASN A 91 6.18 -7.01 -16.26
N VAL A 92 5.49 -6.02 -15.67
CA VAL A 92 4.15 -5.56 -16.05
C VAL A 92 4.10 -4.04 -16.10
N ARG A 93 3.15 -3.48 -16.86
CA ARG A 93 3.00 -2.02 -17.01
C ARG A 93 1.91 -1.51 -16.07
N ALA A 94 2.28 -0.71 -15.08
CA ALA A 94 1.31 0.04 -14.28
C ALA A 94 0.51 0.99 -15.18
N LEU A 95 -0.83 0.86 -15.17
CA LEU A 95 -1.73 1.69 -15.98
C LEU A 95 -2.35 2.85 -15.19
N LEU A 96 -2.21 2.85 -13.87
CA LEU A 96 -2.59 3.93 -12.96
C LEU A 96 -1.33 4.52 -12.29
N PRO A 97 -1.43 5.71 -11.66
CA PRO A 97 -0.37 6.26 -10.83
C PRO A 97 0.10 5.22 -9.80
N LYS A 98 1.42 5.10 -9.63
CA LYS A 98 2.07 4.12 -8.74
C LYS A 98 1.85 4.51 -7.29
N PRO A 99 1.02 3.78 -6.52
CA PRO A 99 0.81 4.07 -5.11
C PRO A 99 2.03 3.63 -4.28
N ALA A 100 2.32 4.35 -3.20
CA ALA A 100 3.47 4.08 -2.31
C ALA A 100 3.11 3.19 -1.10
N ASP A 101 1.85 2.80 -0.97
CA ASP A 101 1.31 1.95 0.09
C ASP A 101 1.31 0.46 -0.29
N SER A 102 1.04 -0.40 0.69
CA SER A 102 1.00 -1.85 0.48
C SER A 102 -0.10 -2.28 -0.51
N SER A 103 0.14 -3.40 -1.19
CA SER A 103 -0.89 -4.06 -2.01
C SER A 103 -1.95 -4.81 -1.19
N LEU A 104 -1.59 -5.30 0.01
CA LEU A 104 -2.48 -6.15 0.81
C LEU A 104 -3.23 -5.33 1.89
N PHE A 105 -4.54 -5.48 2.04
CA PHE A 105 -5.51 -6.01 1.08
C PHE A 105 -6.05 -4.89 0.18
N SER A 106 -6.81 -5.22 -0.86
CA SER A 106 -7.37 -4.18 -1.73
C SER A 106 -8.43 -3.36 -1.00
N ASP A 107 -8.10 -2.09 -0.74
CA ASP A 107 -8.97 -1.05 -0.20
C ASP A 107 -10.26 -0.87 -1.03
N HIS A 108 -10.12 -0.80 -2.36
CA HIS A 108 -11.24 -0.66 -3.30
C HIS A 108 -12.17 -1.87 -3.25
N ALA A 109 -11.61 -3.09 -3.18
CA ALA A 109 -12.42 -4.30 -3.05
C ALA A 109 -13.12 -4.37 -1.68
N ALA A 110 -12.46 -3.92 -0.60
CA ALA A 110 -13.04 -3.88 0.74
C ALA A 110 -14.21 -2.90 0.84
N ILE A 111 -14.05 -1.67 0.34
CA ILE A 111 -15.16 -0.70 0.26
C ILE A 111 -16.29 -1.30 -0.59
N ALA A 112 -15.98 -1.72 -1.82
CA ALA A 112 -16.98 -2.24 -2.76
C ALA A 112 -17.77 -3.41 -2.16
N ALA A 113 -17.11 -4.36 -1.49
CA ALA A 113 -17.76 -5.52 -0.91
C ALA A 113 -18.66 -5.17 0.29
N SER A 114 -18.22 -4.28 1.19
CA SER A 114 -19.05 -3.84 2.33
C SER A 114 -20.30 -3.09 1.87
N LEU A 115 -20.15 -2.16 0.92
CA LEU A 115 -21.29 -1.43 0.35
C LEU A 115 -22.23 -2.37 -0.42
N THR A 116 -21.67 -3.33 -1.16
CA THR A 116 -22.45 -4.35 -1.89
C THR A 116 -23.26 -5.23 -0.94
N ALA A 117 -22.69 -5.64 0.20
CA ALA A 117 -23.41 -6.43 1.22
C ALA A 117 -24.64 -5.67 1.75
N GLY A 118 -24.47 -4.37 2.07
CA GLY A 118 -25.58 -3.50 2.45
C GLY A 118 -26.65 -3.37 1.36
N LEU A 119 -26.23 -3.20 0.09
CA LEU A 119 -27.12 -3.09 -1.06
C LEU A 119 -27.91 -4.36 -1.35
N VAL A 120 -27.29 -5.54 -1.23
CA VAL A 120 -27.97 -6.85 -1.42
C VAL A 120 -29.13 -7.02 -0.45
N LEU A 121 -28.93 -6.60 0.81
CA LEU A 121 -29.95 -6.73 1.85
C LEU A 121 -31.00 -5.62 1.81
N ALA A 122 -30.63 -4.39 1.42
CA ALA A 122 -31.57 -3.29 1.30
C ALA A 122 -32.42 -3.36 0.01
N HIS A 123 -31.79 -3.66 -1.13
CA HIS A 123 -32.39 -3.53 -2.46
C HIS A 123 -31.83 -4.54 -3.48
N ARG A 124 -32.41 -5.75 -3.54
CA ARG A 124 -31.94 -6.91 -4.34
C ARG A 124 -31.47 -6.60 -5.76
N ARG A 125 -32.21 -5.78 -6.54
CA ARG A 125 -31.82 -5.43 -7.93
C ARG A 125 -30.52 -4.62 -7.98
N PHE A 126 -30.35 -3.68 -7.06
CA PHE A 126 -29.13 -2.87 -6.96
C PHE A 126 -28.00 -3.68 -6.34
N GLY A 127 -28.31 -4.58 -5.40
CA GLY A 127 -27.35 -5.55 -4.89
C GLY A 127 -26.74 -6.43 -5.98
N VAL A 128 -27.55 -7.00 -6.89
CA VAL A 128 -27.02 -7.81 -8.00
C VAL A 128 -26.14 -6.97 -8.93
N ALA A 129 -26.55 -5.74 -9.27
CA ALA A 129 -25.73 -4.83 -10.06
C ALA A 129 -24.40 -4.52 -9.34
N ALA A 130 -24.44 -4.27 -8.03
CA ALA A 130 -23.26 -4.00 -7.21
C ALA A 130 -22.30 -5.19 -7.11
N VAL A 131 -22.80 -6.43 -7.06
CA VAL A 131 -21.96 -7.64 -7.13
C VAL A 131 -21.21 -7.69 -8.47
N GLY A 132 -21.90 -7.42 -9.58
CA GLY A 132 -21.24 -7.31 -10.89
C GLY A 132 -20.17 -6.22 -10.89
N SER A 133 -20.49 -5.03 -10.36
CA SER A 133 -19.54 -3.93 -10.23
C SER A 133 -18.33 -4.28 -9.37
N LEU A 134 -18.49 -4.99 -8.26
CA LEU A 134 -17.39 -5.45 -7.40
C LEU A 134 -16.43 -6.37 -8.16
N VAL A 135 -16.95 -7.30 -8.97
CA VAL A 135 -16.12 -8.16 -9.82
C VAL A 135 -15.33 -7.31 -10.83
N LEU A 136 -15.99 -6.33 -11.44
CA LEU A 136 -15.34 -5.41 -12.39
C LEU A 136 -14.24 -4.57 -11.73
N VAL A 137 -14.44 -4.09 -10.48
CA VAL A 137 -13.39 -3.44 -9.69
C VAL A 137 -12.20 -4.38 -9.56
N GLY A 138 -12.42 -5.62 -9.09
CA GLY A 138 -11.36 -6.61 -8.93
C GLY A 138 -10.55 -6.85 -10.21
N VAL A 139 -11.25 -7.10 -11.32
CA VAL A 139 -10.61 -7.31 -12.63
C VAL A 139 -9.82 -6.08 -13.08
N GLY A 140 -10.39 -4.88 -12.93
CA GLY A 140 -9.71 -3.63 -13.28
C GLY A 140 -8.44 -3.41 -12.45
N ARG A 141 -8.51 -3.64 -11.14
CA ARG A 141 -7.39 -3.46 -10.21
C ARG A 141 -6.22 -4.43 -10.47
N VAL A 142 -6.51 -5.68 -10.82
CA VAL A 142 -5.50 -6.63 -11.28
C VAL A 142 -4.97 -6.24 -12.67
N GLY A 143 -5.87 -5.85 -13.57
CA GLY A 143 -5.55 -5.49 -14.95
C GLY A 143 -4.63 -4.27 -15.08
N VAL A 144 -4.78 -3.27 -14.20
CA VAL A 144 -3.88 -2.09 -14.13
C VAL A 144 -2.58 -2.36 -13.35
N ALA A 145 -2.37 -3.61 -12.91
CA ALA A 145 -1.19 -4.12 -12.22
C ALA A 145 -0.89 -3.50 -10.85
N VAL A 146 -1.91 -2.99 -10.14
CA VAL A 146 -1.74 -2.41 -8.79
C VAL A 146 -2.06 -3.38 -7.65
N GLN A 147 -2.78 -4.47 -7.92
CA GLN A 147 -3.11 -5.50 -6.93
C GLN A 147 -2.99 -6.91 -7.52
N TYR A 148 -2.67 -7.88 -6.65
CA TYR A 148 -2.79 -9.29 -6.95
C TYR A 148 -4.24 -9.77 -6.79
N PRO A 149 -4.66 -10.86 -7.46
CA PRO A 149 -5.98 -11.45 -7.27
C PRO A 149 -6.29 -11.78 -5.80
N THR A 150 -5.30 -12.29 -5.05
CA THR A 150 -5.47 -12.54 -3.61
C THR A 150 -5.72 -11.26 -2.81
N ASP A 151 -5.11 -10.12 -3.15
CA ASP A 151 -5.39 -8.85 -2.46
C ASP A 151 -6.85 -8.43 -2.62
N VAL A 152 -7.41 -8.66 -3.81
CA VAL A 152 -8.83 -8.40 -4.11
C VAL A 152 -9.74 -9.32 -3.29
N LEU A 153 -9.40 -10.62 -3.22
CA LEU A 153 -10.19 -11.59 -2.45
C LEU A 153 -10.15 -11.31 -0.94
N VAL A 154 -8.96 -11.02 -0.39
CA VAL A 154 -8.80 -10.65 1.03
C VAL A 154 -9.51 -9.33 1.31
N GLY A 155 -9.44 -8.36 0.39
CA GLY A 155 -10.13 -7.08 0.52
C GLY A 155 -11.64 -7.28 0.55
N ALA A 156 -12.20 -8.04 -0.40
CA ALA A 156 -13.62 -8.34 -0.41
C ALA A 156 -14.08 -9.06 0.87
N ALA A 157 -13.29 -10.02 1.37
CA ALA A 157 -13.56 -10.68 2.64
C ALA A 157 -13.55 -9.70 3.82
N ALA A 158 -12.53 -8.83 3.92
CA ALA A 158 -12.42 -7.81 4.95
C ALA A 158 -13.63 -6.85 4.93
N GLY A 159 -14.08 -6.44 3.75
CA GLY A 159 -15.29 -5.62 3.58
C GLY A 159 -16.57 -6.31 4.09
N VAL A 160 -16.77 -7.57 3.72
CA VAL A 160 -17.93 -8.35 4.21
C VAL A 160 -17.86 -8.56 5.73
N LEU A 161 -16.68 -8.82 6.28
CA LEU A 161 -16.49 -8.95 7.72
C LEU A 161 -16.78 -7.64 8.46
N GLY A 162 -16.31 -6.50 7.92
CA GLY A 162 -16.66 -5.18 8.43
C GLY A 162 -18.17 -4.99 8.47
N PHE A 163 -18.88 -5.29 7.36
CA PHE A 163 -20.34 -5.24 7.34
C PHE A 163 -20.99 -6.13 8.42
N VAL A 164 -20.54 -7.37 8.55
CA VAL A 164 -21.07 -8.33 9.52
C VAL A 164 -20.83 -7.89 10.96
N ALA A 165 -19.66 -7.32 11.26
CA ALA A 165 -19.31 -6.83 12.59
C ALA A 165 -20.24 -5.70 13.06
N PHE A 166 -20.71 -4.85 12.15
CA PHE A 166 -21.65 -3.76 12.45
C PHE A 166 -23.13 -4.17 12.35
N LEU A 167 -23.44 -5.38 11.88
CA LEU A 167 -24.81 -5.85 11.72
C LEU A 167 -25.65 -5.87 13.01
N PRO A 168 -25.09 -6.19 14.21
CA PRO A 168 -25.83 -6.09 15.47
C PRO A 168 -26.33 -4.67 15.77
N ALA A 169 -25.60 -3.63 15.32
CA ALA A 169 -25.99 -2.23 15.51
C ALA A 169 -27.18 -1.79 14.64
N ARG A 170 -27.61 -2.61 13.66
CA ARG A 170 -28.68 -2.27 12.71
C ARG A 170 -29.97 -1.81 13.37
N GLY A 171 -30.35 -2.41 14.50
CA GLY A 171 -31.59 -2.08 15.21
C GLY A 171 -31.55 -0.68 15.81
N VAL A 172 -30.41 -0.30 16.38
CA VAL A 172 -30.17 1.06 16.88
C VAL A 172 -30.14 2.05 15.72
N ILE A 173 -29.42 1.71 14.64
CA ILE A 173 -29.33 2.55 13.44
C ILE A 173 -30.72 2.78 12.81
N ALA A 174 -31.54 1.74 12.68
CA ALA A 174 -32.90 1.85 12.15
C ALA A 174 -33.76 2.81 12.98
N ARG A 175 -33.64 2.77 14.31
CA ARG A 175 -34.36 3.70 15.21
C ARG A 175 -33.89 5.14 15.04
N LEU A 176 -32.58 5.35 14.92
CA LEU A 176 -32.02 6.69 14.67
C LEU A 176 -32.49 7.24 13.33
N ILE A 177 -32.57 6.40 12.30
CA ILE A 177 -33.13 6.78 11.00
C ILE A 177 -34.62 7.12 11.12
N GLU A 178 -35.41 6.30 11.82
CA GLU A 178 -36.84 6.57 12.04
C GLU A 178 -37.07 7.88 12.80
N ALA A 179 -36.30 8.10 13.87
CA ALA A 179 -36.35 9.33 14.66
C ALA A 179 -35.97 10.55 13.82
N GLY A 180 -34.93 10.45 12.99
CA GLY A 180 -34.51 11.53 12.08
C GLY A 180 -35.53 11.82 10.97
N LEU A 181 -36.31 10.83 10.54
CA LEU A 181 -37.33 11.00 9.49
C LEU A 181 -38.68 11.47 10.01
N THR A 182 -39.06 11.10 11.23
CA THR A 182 -40.42 11.31 11.77
C THR A 182 -40.46 12.24 12.99
N GLY A 183 -39.32 12.55 13.60
CA GLY A 183 -39.23 13.30 14.85
C GLY A 183 -39.72 12.54 16.09
N LYS A 184 -40.04 11.24 15.98
CA LYS A 184 -40.56 10.40 17.07
C LYS A 184 -39.70 9.15 17.26
N VAL A 185 -39.42 8.79 18.51
CA VAL A 185 -38.72 7.54 18.86
C VAL A 185 -39.77 6.50 19.29
N SER A 186 -40.05 5.51 18.44
CA SER A 186 -40.97 4.40 18.78
C SER A 186 -40.34 3.40 19.76
N GLN A 187 -41.13 2.85 20.69
CA GLN A 187 -40.74 1.79 21.63
C GLN A 187 -40.71 0.39 20.95
N ALA A 188 -39.86 -0.51 21.45
CA ALA A 188 -39.38 -1.72 20.76
C ALA A 188 -40.42 -2.85 20.58
N PRO A 189 -40.43 -3.58 19.45
CA PRO A 189 -40.90 -4.97 19.42
C PRO A 189 -39.77 -5.96 19.73
N ALA A 190 -40.15 -7.13 20.26
CA ALA A 190 -39.29 -8.19 20.76
C ALA A 190 -38.29 -8.75 19.72
N ASN A 191 -37.11 -9.16 20.21
CA ASN A 191 -36.02 -9.77 19.44
C ASN A 191 -36.52 -10.86 18.48
N PRO A 192 -36.38 -10.70 17.14
CA PRO A 192 -36.51 -11.85 16.25
C PRO A 192 -35.27 -12.75 16.41
N PRO A 193 -35.40 -14.08 16.27
CA PRO A 193 -34.25 -14.98 16.36
C PRO A 193 -33.18 -14.54 15.36
N GLY A 194 -31.97 -14.32 15.88
CA GLY A 194 -30.91 -13.59 15.19
C GLY A 194 -30.56 -14.21 13.84
N LEU A 195 -30.41 -13.37 12.82
CA LEU A 195 -29.89 -13.75 11.49
C LEU A 195 -28.58 -14.58 11.60
N VAL A 196 -27.79 -14.29 12.64
CA VAL A 196 -26.55 -14.99 13.04
C VAL A 196 -26.82 -16.45 13.40
N GLU A 197 -27.87 -16.72 14.17
CA GLU A 197 -28.28 -18.07 14.55
C GLU A 197 -28.75 -18.87 13.33
N ARG A 198 -29.55 -18.22 12.46
CA ARG A 198 -30.09 -18.81 11.23
C ARG A 198 -28.99 -19.18 10.22
N HIS A 199 -27.87 -18.46 10.17
CA HIS A 199 -26.80 -18.68 9.20
C HIS A 199 -25.45 -19.03 9.85
N ARG A 200 -25.47 -19.57 11.08
CA ARG A 200 -24.28 -19.91 11.88
C ARG A 200 -23.23 -20.71 11.10
N ARG A 201 -23.66 -21.59 10.17
CA ARG A 201 -22.76 -22.38 9.31
C ARG A 201 -22.01 -21.52 8.28
N VAL A 202 -22.67 -20.53 7.69
CA VAL A 202 -22.07 -19.59 6.73
C VAL A 202 -21.08 -18.67 7.44
N PHE A 203 -21.47 -18.16 8.62
CA PHE A 203 -20.58 -17.36 9.46
C PHE A 203 -19.38 -18.17 9.99
N GLY A 204 -19.59 -19.44 10.35
CA GLY A 204 -18.51 -20.36 10.71
C GLY A 204 -17.54 -20.60 9.56
N ALA A 205 -18.02 -20.77 8.33
CA ALA A 205 -17.17 -20.92 7.15
C ALA A 205 -16.38 -19.64 6.83
N LEU A 206 -17.01 -18.46 6.92
CA LEU A 206 -16.33 -17.17 6.77
C LEU A 206 -15.28 -16.94 7.84
N ALA A 207 -15.57 -17.27 9.10
CA ALA A 207 -14.59 -17.22 10.19
C ALA A 207 -13.42 -18.18 9.94
N LEU A 208 -13.67 -19.39 9.43
CA LEU A 208 -12.64 -20.36 9.09
C LEU A 208 -11.73 -19.86 7.96
N ILE A 209 -12.31 -19.27 6.91
CA ILE A 209 -11.58 -18.64 5.80
C ILE A 209 -10.75 -17.47 6.32
N THR A 210 -11.28 -16.71 7.29
CA THR A 210 -10.58 -15.59 7.94
C THR A 210 -9.39 -16.08 8.77
N VAL A 211 -9.55 -17.14 9.55
CA VAL A 211 -8.45 -17.77 10.31
C VAL A 211 -7.41 -18.35 9.36
N ALA A 212 -7.83 -18.97 8.25
CA ALA A 212 -6.90 -19.46 7.23
C ALA A 212 -6.16 -18.32 6.52
N ALA A 213 -6.84 -17.21 6.22
CA ALA A 213 -6.24 -16.01 5.62
C ALA A 213 -5.31 -15.29 6.59
N ALA A 214 -5.66 -15.21 7.88
CA ALA A 214 -4.80 -14.68 8.94
C ALA A 214 -3.57 -15.56 9.18
N GLY A 215 -3.73 -16.89 9.16
CA GLY A 215 -2.63 -17.85 9.23
C GLY A 215 -1.71 -17.80 8.00
N TYR A 216 -2.26 -17.57 6.81
CA TYR A 216 -1.49 -17.28 5.61
C TYR A 216 -0.75 -15.94 5.73
N GLY A 217 -1.41 -14.91 6.25
CA GLY A 217 -0.80 -13.60 6.53
C GLY A 217 0.36 -13.69 7.53
N ALA A 218 0.21 -14.47 8.60
CA ALA A 218 1.26 -14.73 9.59
C ALA A 218 2.46 -15.50 8.99
N ARG A 219 2.21 -16.52 8.16
CA ARG A 219 3.28 -17.20 7.42
C ARG A 219 3.96 -16.30 6.38
N ALA A 220 3.19 -15.48 5.67
CA ALA A 220 3.73 -14.54 4.70
C ALA A 220 4.59 -13.45 5.36
N LEU A 221 4.23 -13.02 6.58
CA LEU A 221 5.03 -12.14 7.44
C LEU A 221 6.39 -12.77 7.81
N GLU A 222 6.38 -14.04 8.25
CA GLU A 222 7.61 -14.78 8.57
C GLU A 222 8.48 -15.04 7.33
N ASP A 223 7.88 -15.36 6.19
CA ASP A 223 8.59 -15.62 4.93
C ASP A 223 9.14 -14.33 4.30
N HIS A 224 8.45 -13.19 4.41
CA HIS A 224 8.95 -11.89 3.92
C HIS A 224 10.19 -11.42 4.68
N GLY A 225 10.22 -11.59 6.01
CA GLY A 225 11.41 -11.27 6.80
C GLY A 225 12.64 -12.06 6.33
N ARG A 226 12.45 -13.32 5.94
CA ARG A 226 13.52 -14.21 5.46
C ARG A 226 13.94 -13.93 4.02
N VAL A 227 13.00 -13.62 3.12
CA VAL A 227 13.29 -13.32 1.71
C VAL A 227 13.91 -11.93 1.56
N ALA A 228 13.46 -10.94 2.33
CA ALA A 228 14.10 -9.62 2.37
C ALA A 228 15.54 -9.72 2.89
N GLU A 229 15.78 -10.52 3.94
CA GLU A 229 17.13 -10.78 4.42
C GLU A 229 17.99 -11.56 3.41
N ALA A 230 17.43 -12.55 2.71
CA ALA A 230 18.14 -13.31 1.68
C ALA A 230 18.51 -12.45 0.46
N ASN A 231 17.59 -11.61 -0.02
CA ASN A 231 17.85 -10.66 -1.12
C ASN A 231 18.85 -9.58 -0.70
N ARG A 232 18.84 -9.15 0.57
CA ARG A 232 19.89 -8.26 1.14
C ARG A 232 21.25 -8.94 1.13
N LEU A 233 21.34 -10.16 1.64
CA LEU A 233 22.59 -10.93 1.64
C LEU A 233 23.10 -11.12 0.21
N GLU A 234 22.25 -11.46 -0.75
CA GLU A 234 22.65 -11.65 -2.15
C GLU A 234 23.03 -10.35 -2.87
N SER A 235 22.37 -9.22 -2.55
CA SER A 235 22.67 -7.92 -3.14
C SER A 235 23.94 -7.27 -2.60
N PHE A 236 24.30 -7.52 -1.33
CA PHE A 236 25.60 -7.19 -0.75
C PHE A 236 26.77 -7.79 -1.55
N TYR A 237 26.58 -8.95 -2.20
CA TYR A 237 27.62 -9.60 -3.00
C TYR A 237 27.70 -9.15 -4.48
N ARG A 238 26.66 -8.52 -5.04
CA ARG A 238 26.57 -8.28 -6.49
C ARG A 238 26.90 -6.87 -6.97
N ARG A 239 26.83 -5.82 -6.11
CA ARG A 239 27.11 -4.44 -6.54
C ARG A 239 28.39 -3.89 -5.89
N PRO A 240 29.55 -4.02 -6.53
CA PRO A 240 30.75 -3.32 -6.07
C PRO A 240 30.54 -1.81 -6.19
N SER A 241 30.91 -1.06 -5.14
CA SER A 241 30.96 0.40 -5.19
C SER A 241 31.85 0.83 -6.37
N PRO A 242 31.46 1.82 -7.20
CA PRO A 242 32.30 2.26 -8.32
C PRO A 242 33.71 2.68 -7.86
N ALA A 243 34.71 2.53 -8.72
CA ALA A 243 36.11 2.80 -8.35
C ALA A 243 36.38 4.28 -8.06
N GLN A 244 35.66 5.17 -8.72
CA GLN A 244 35.80 6.62 -8.61
C GLN A 244 34.43 7.29 -8.81
N PRO A 245 34.23 8.51 -8.28
CA PRO A 245 33.04 9.30 -8.56
C PRO A 245 32.96 9.66 -10.05
N PRO A 246 31.75 9.70 -10.65
CA PRO A 246 31.57 10.22 -12.01
C PRO A 246 31.96 11.70 -12.10
N LEU A 247 32.33 12.17 -13.29
CA LEU A 247 32.82 13.54 -13.54
C LEU A 247 31.83 14.64 -13.09
N GLU A 248 30.53 14.35 -13.12
CA GLU A 248 29.47 15.26 -12.70
C GLU A 248 29.37 15.45 -11.17
N TYR A 249 30.00 14.58 -10.37
CA TYR A 249 29.98 14.63 -8.91
C TYR A 249 31.17 15.43 -8.40
N ALA A 250 31.04 16.75 -8.43
CA ALA A 250 32.10 17.67 -8.02
C ALA A 250 32.52 17.44 -6.55
N LEU A 251 33.84 17.39 -6.30
CA LEU A 251 34.38 17.36 -4.96
C LEU A 251 33.99 18.64 -4.21
N THR A 252 33.26 18.46 -3.12
CA THR A 252 32.62 19.53 -2.37
C THR A 252 32.90 19.34 -0.87
N PRO A 253 33.34 20.39 -0.15
CA PRO A 253 33.48 20.31 1.30
C PRO A 253 32.15 20.02 1.98
N VAL A 254 32.16 19.17 3.00
CA VAL A 254 30.99 18.82 3.82
C VAL A 254 30.29 20.09 4.34
N ALA A 255 31.05 21.06 4.82
CA ALA A 255 30.53 22.33 5.34
C ALA A 255 29.73 23.15 4.30
N THR A 256 30.12 23.08 3.02
CA THR A 256 29.42 23.79 1.93
C THR A 256 28.03 23.21 1.70
N ILE A 257 27.90 21.89 1.79
CA ILE A 257 26.61 21.19 1.65
C ILE A 257 25.78 21.41 2.91
N ALA A 258 26.36 21.19 4.10
CA ALA A 258 25.68 21.36 5.38
C ALA A 258 25.17 22.80 5.62
N GLY A 259 25.88 23.80 5.09
CA GLY A 259 25.46 25.21 5.15
C GLY A 259 24.37 25.60 4.14
N GLY A 260 23.91 24.68 3.28
CA GLY A 260 22.87 24.94 2.28
C GLY A 260 23.28 25.91 1.16
N HIS A 261 24.58 26.13 0.97
CA HIS A 261 25.12 27.01 -0.07
C HIS A 261 25.47 26.26 -1.36
N PHE A 262 25.28 24.93 -1.38
CA PHE A 262 25.54 24.09 -2.54
C PHE A 262 24.35 24.11 -3.52
N ARG A 263 24.64 24.42 -4.79
CA ARG A 263 23.61 24.62 -5.82
C ARG A 263 23.49 23.47 -6.84
N SER A 264 24.42 22.51 -6.83
CA SER A 264 24.37 21.34 -7.71
C SER A 264 23.56 20.21 -7.06
N THR A 265 23.05 19.30 -7.87
CA THR A 265 22.35 18.09 -7.42
C THR A 265 23.27 16.93 -7.12
N HIS A 266 24.51 16.95 -7.61
CA HIS A 266 25.48 15.86 -7.44
C HIS A 266 26.72 16.37 -6.71
N ALA A 267 27.19 15.62 -5.72
CA ALA A 267 28.40 15.96 -4.99
C ALA A 267 29.22 14.72 -4.63
N THR A 268 30.53 14.92 -4.56
CA THR A 268 31.47 14.05 -3.88
C THR A 268 31.93 14.74 -2.61
N VAL A 269 31.91 14.06 -1.47
CA VAL A 269 32.44 14.55 -0.20
C VAL A 269 33.55 13.65 0.30
N VAL A 270 34.43 14.22 1.11
CA VAL A 270 35.43 13.47 1.87
C VAL A 270 35.24 13.79 3.34
N GLY A 271 35.15 12.76 4.17
CA GLY A 271 34.92 12.91 5.61
C GLY A 271 35.11 11.60 6.36
N ASP A 272 35.06 11.70 7.68
CA ASP A 272 35.19 10.58 8.60
C ASP A 272 33.80 10.06 8.97
N VAL A 273 33.60 8.75 8.88
CA VAL A 273 32.33 8.11 9.27
C VAL A 273 32.28 8.05 10.79
N THR A 274 31.39 8.81 11.42
CA THR A 274 31.29 8.84 12.88
C THR A 274 30.12 8.02 13.41
N GLN A 275 29.17 7.65 12.55
CA GLN A 275 28.03 6.81 12.92
C GLN A 275 27.53 6.01 11.72
N VAL A 276 27.11 4.77 11.98
CA VAL A 276 26.39 3.90 11.03
C VAL A 276 25.15 3.38 11.74
N THR A 277 23.97 3.83 11.31
CA THR A 277 22.68 3.46 11.92
C THR A 277 21.85 2.70 10.91
N ARG A 278 21.11 1.69 11.36
CA ARG A 278 20.14 0.97 10.54
C ARG A 278 18.75 1.42 10.92
N GLU A 279 18.03 1.96 9.96
CA GLU A 279 16.68 2.46 10.16
C GLU A 279 15.64 1.34 9.98
N LEU A 280 14.42 1.58 10.48
CA LEU A 280 13.32 0.60 10.47
C LEU A 280 12.77 0.34 9.05
N ASP A 281 12.92 1.30 8.14
CA ASP A 281 12.60 1.19 6.72
C ASP A 281 13.65 0.38 5.93
N GLY A 282 14.80 0.11 6.53
CA GLY A 282 15.89 -0.67 5.96
C GLY A 282 17.03 0.18 5.40
N ASP A 283 16.95 1.51 5.48
CA ASP A 283 18.03 2.41 5.09
C ASP A 283 19.20 2.31 6.09
N ILE A 284 20.42 2.56 5.59
CA ILE A 284 21.60 2.70 6.44
C ILE A 284 22.06 4.14 6.38
N HIS A 285 21.94 4.84 7.52
CA HIS A 285 22.39 6.21 7.68
C HIS A 285 23.86 6.23 8.09
N LEU A 286 24.67 6.91 7.28
CA LEU A 286 26.07 7.16 7.54
C LEU A 286 26.25 8.62 7.91
N ARG A 287 26.70 8.90 9.13
CA ARG A 287 27.10 10.26 9.50
C ARG A 287 28.52 10.50 8.99
N VAL A 288 28.67 11.40 8.02
CA VAL A 288 29.96 11.76 7.42
C VAL A 288 30.38 13.14 7.91
N GLU A 289 31.43 13.17 8.71
CA GLU A 289 31.92 14.37 9.38
C GLU A 289 33.10 14.98 8.63
N GLY A 290 33.02 16.29 8.38
CA GLY A 290 34.12 17.10 7.87
C GLY A 290 34.48 18.22 8.86
N PRO A 291 35.40 19.12 8.50
CA PRO A 291 35.82 20.21 9.39
C PRO A 291 34.63 21.10 9.83
N GLY A 292 34.20 20.93 11.09
CA GLY A 292 33.15 21.73 11.72
C GLY A 292 31.72 21.50 11.22
N ALA A 293 31.47 20.44 10.43
CA ALA A 293 30.13 20.15 9.88
C ALA A 293 29.96 18.66 9.58
N PHE A 294 28.71 18.22 9.44
CA PHE A 294 28.38 16.86 9.01
C PHE A 294 27.29 16.87 7.95
N ILE A 295 27.22 15.79 7.19
CA ILE A 295 26.05 15.42 6.40
C ILE A 295 25.70 13.96 6.67
N VAL A 296 24.49 13.56 6.27
CA VAL A 296 24.08 12.15 6.28
C VAL A 296 24.23 11.58 4.88
N ALA A 297 24.75 10.37 4.74
CA ALA A 297 24.74 9.64 3.48
C ALA A 297 23.92 8.37 3.65
N GLU A 298 23.03 8.09 2.70
CA GLU A 298 22.00 7.07 2.86
C GLU A 298 22.18 5.92 1.87
N ILE A 299 22.47 4.74 2.40
CA ILE A 299 22.49 3.51 1.61
C ILE A 299 21.07 2.94 1.63
N MET A 300 20.42 2.98 0.48
CA MET A 300 19.07 2.47 0.31
C MET A 300 19.03 0.96 -0.02
N PRO A 301 18.01 0.22 0.42
CA PRO A 301 17.77 -1.17 0.02
C PRO A 301 17.77 -1.40 -1.49
N GLU A 302 17.27 -0.43 -2.28
CA GLU A 302 17.19 -0.51 -3.75
C GLU A 302 18.55 -0.26 -4.43
N LEU A 303 19.49 0.39 -3.73
CA LEU A 303 20.84 0.72 -4.22
C LEU A 303 21.88 0.30 -3.18
N PRO A 304 21.99 -1.01 -2.86
CA PRO A 304 22.77 -1.47 -1.72
C PRO A 304 24.28 -1.24 -1.95
N LEU A 305 24.94 -0.83 -0.88
CA LEU A 305 26.39 -0.70 -0.77
C LEU A 305 26.83 -1.34 0.56
N SER A 306 28.03 -1.92 0.58
CA SER A 306 28.64 -2.34 1.85
C SER A 306 28.86 -1.09 2.72
N PRO A 307 28.40 -1.04 3.97
CA PRO A 307 28.62 0.13 4.81
C PRO A 307 30.12 0.25 5.16
N PRO A 308 30.65 1.48 5.21
CA PRO A 308 31.98 1.73 5.77
C PRO A 308 31.99 1.47 7.28
N HIS A 309 33.19 1.38 7.85
CA HIS A 309 33.37 1.21 9.29
C HIS A 309 33.31 2.57 10.00
N ILE A 310 32.84 2.58 11.24
CA ILE A 310 32.94 3.77 12.11
C ILE A 310 34.43 4.08 12.33
N GLY A 311 34.79 5.36 12.24
CA GLY A 311 36.17 5.86 12.28
C GLY A 311 36.89 5.82 10.93
N GLN A 312 36.25 5.32 9.87
CA GLN A 312 36.86 5.24 8.55
C GLN A 312 36.71 6.57 7.79
N ARG A 313 37.83 7.09 7.27
CA ARG A 313 37.79 8.16 6.27
C ARG A 313 37.33 7.63 4.94
N ILE A 314 36.33 8.27 4.34
CA ILE A 314 35.77 7.87 3.04
C ILE A 314 35.66 9.06 2.08
N THR A 315 35.68 8.74 0.79
CA THR A 315 35.14 9.57 -0.28
C THR A 315 33.77 9.00 -0.64
N ALA A 316 32.71 9.78 -0.50
CA ALA A 316 31.33 9.37 -0.76
C ALA A 316 30.70 10.28 -1.82
N TRP A 317 29.89 9.74 -2.73
CA TRP A 317 29.23 10.54 -3.75
C TRP A 317 27.79 10.11 -3.96
N GLY A 318 26.92 11.09 -4.15
CA GLY A 318 25.48 10.88 -4.22
C GLY A 318 24.74 12.13 -4.65
N ILE A 319 23.42 12.07 -4.53
CA ILE A 319 22.53 13.17 -4.88
C ILE A 319 22.30 14.01 -3.62
N VAL A 320 22.63 15.31 -3.70
CA VAL A 320 22.43 16.24 -2.58
C VAL A 320 20.95 16.55 -2.41
N ARG A 321 20.44 16.36 -1.19
CA ARG A 321 19.07 16.69 -0.79
C ARG A 321 19.06 17.30 0.60
N HIS A 322 17.96 17.98 0.91
CA HIS A 322 17.67 18.46 2.25
C HIS A 322 16.54 17.62 2.83
N ASP A 323 16.79 16.97 3.96
CA ASP A 323 15.78 16.26 4.71
C ASP A 323 14.99 17.27 5.56
N GLY A 324 13.73 17.49 5.20
CA GLY A 324 12.84 18.40 5.91
C GLY A 324 12.36 17.89 7.28
N LEU A 325 12.41 16.59 7.54
CA LEU A 325 11.96 16.00 8.80
C LEU A 325 13.05 16.10 9.87
N HIS A 326 14.28 15.75 9.50
CA HIS A 326 15.43 15.77 10.42
C HIS A 326 16.25 17.06 10.37
N ASN A 327 15.99 17.93 9.40
CA ASN A 327 16.61 19.23 9.22
C ASN A 327 18.14 19.16 9.06
N TRP A 328 18.59 18.27 8.18
CA TRP A 328 19.98 18.14 7.76
C TRP A 328 20.10 18.03 6.24
N TRP A 329 21.32 18.21 5.74
CA TRP A 329 21.65 17.92 4.36
C TRP A 329 22.22 16.52 4.21
N GLU A 330 21.90 15.89 3.09
CA GLU A 330 22.22 14.48 2.86
C GLU A 330 22.65 14.17 1.43
N LEU A 331 23.34 13.04 1.27
CA LEU A 331 23.53 12.33 0.01
C LEU A 331 22.52 11.17 -0.07
N HIS A 332 21.41 11.41 -0.76
CA HIS A 332 20.31 10.45 -0.92
C HIS A 332 19.85 10.38 -2.39
N PRO A 333 20.05 9.24 -3.08
CA PRO A 333 20.76 8.05 -2.60
C PRO A 333 22.28 8.29 -2.54
N LEU A 334 22.96 7.55 -1.67
CA LEU A 334 24.38 7.31 -1.80
C LEU A 334 24.62 6.40 -3.01
N VAL A 335 25.36 6.91 -4.00
CA VAL A 335 25.60 6.20 -5.27
C VAL A 335 26.86 5.36 -5.19
N GLY A 336 27.85 5.79 -4.41
CA GLY A 336 29.06 5.01 -4.13
C GLY A 336 29.96 5.67 -3.09
N TRP A 337 30.90 4.89 -2.57
CA TRP A 337 31.95 5.37 -1.69
C TRP A 337 33.26 4.56 -1.81
N ARG A 338 34.38 5.15 -1.44
CA ARG A 338 35.70 4.49 -1.36
C ARG A 338 36.46 4.89 -0.09
N PRO A 339 37.30 3.99 0.45
CA PRO A 339 38.20 4.33 1.56
C PRO A 339 39.19 5.42 1.14
N GLY A 340 39.49 6.34 2.06
CA GLY A 340 40.44 7.41 1.85
C GLY A 340 39.95 8.52 0.91
N THR A 341 40.89 9.30 0.39
CA THR A 341 40.62 10.40 -0.54
C THR A 341 40.80 9.91 -1.98
N VAL A 342 39.70 9.82 -2.74
CA VAL A 342 39.68 9.41 -4.14
C VAL A 342 39.21 10.60 -4.97
N VAL A 343 40.03 11.04 -5.93
CA VAL A 343 39.68 12.12 -6.86
C VAL A 343 39.43 11.51 -8.24
N SER A 344 38.48 12.07 -8.99
CA SER A 344 38.28 11.70 -10.40
C SER A 344 39.53 12.06 -11.20
N PHE A 345 40.10 11.08 -11.91
CA PHE A 345 41.21 11.33 -12.84
C PHE A 345 40.65 11.67 -14.23
N GLN A 346 41.05 12.81 -14.80
CA GLN A 346 41.08 12.95 -16.25
C GLN A 346 42.37 12.27 -16.76
N PRO A 347 42.31 11.29 -17.69
CA PRO A 347 43.52 10.84 -18.35
C PRO A 347 44.16 12.03 -19.09
N PRO A 348 45.50 12.16 -19.10
CA PRO A 348 46.15 13.16 -19.93
C PRO A 348 45.78 12.92 -21.39
N LEU A 349 45.41 14.00 -22.08
CA LEU A 349 45.02 14.03 -23.50
C LEU A 349 46.13 13.50 -24.41
#